data_AF-A0AAD4PTN1-F1
#
_entry.id   AF-A0AAD4PTN1-F1
#
_cell.length_a   1.000
_cell.length_b   1.000
_cell.length_c   1.000
_cell.angle_alpha   90.00
_cell.angle_beta   90.00
_cell.angle_gamma   90.00
#
_symmetry.space_group_name_H-M   'P 1'
#
loop_
_entity.id
_entity.type
_entity.pdbx_description
1 polymer ?
#
loop_
_entity_poly.entity_id
_entity_poly.type
_entity_poly.pdbx_seq_one_letter_code
_entity_poly.pdbx_strand_id
1 'polypeptide(L)'
;IEQLPNDMWIEIMSYLSYLDLQQLRLVSWRCRDLVNRRYFLNKAKVIVTKENLKEMKSHVERGISYLSFEYLELRNLTQSAELEQFLRLVGPEVKDMQVRHSPVFRNMDGKLPNLKILRIATTSFLENSSVSIDGINMKQFLHLNGFECDGVSLDSSLKLLMLMQLRRMENKVRLRHLQFEYRRNNESALLQVLYDHAPTLECVDIFFSCSPGIDTTDWCLAFEQMTRLRTLKLSGNCHLVLLDDILDSIPQTAQLRQLDLTGMLSLTNEMLLRVASKWHKTLRSLDLMFCVQLDVRCVQALRQLSGCLQSLTMAYCRALTGRGLVEGLTSQPNYMLQELYLEDVCFIDEASMCTMLQRLPNLRKLSLDNCRQATTDQTLATIFEHQTLLRVLRIDYCVKITDNGFIGFGKQPFPITRLRGLRKLSIRGCRNITDRMLKKALQLPELLSLTLDYCNRLETKGIAAVSVNCPALQMISLASCSLLDDESVRLVASNLKRLRSLNISNCSLLTLRAFQHIAKEARNLRDLVACSIDGLDHEAAQKLLAKELPELKQVML
;
A
#
# COMPACT_ATOMS: atom_id res chain seq x y z
N ILE A 1 16.20 -22.10 -20.30
CA ILE A 1 14.79 -22.52 -20.15
C ILE A 1 14.60 -23.99 -20.45
N GLU A 2 15.20 -24.52 -21.51
CA GLU A 2 14.94 -25.90 -21.96
C GLU A 2 15.43 -26.99 -20.99
N GLN A 3 16.38 -26.68 -20.11
CA GLN A 3 17.03 -27.63 -19.19
C GLN A 3 16.19 -28.06 -17.98
N LEU A 4 15.16 -27.30 -17.58
CA LEU A 4 14.36 -27.62 -16.39
C LEU A 4 13.01 -28.23 -16.77
N PRO A 5 12.50 -29.20 -15.97
CA PRO A 5 11.15 -29.74 -16.12
C PRO A 5 10.08 -28.65 -15.97
N ASN A 6 8.89 -28.91 -16.54
CA ASN A 6 7.77 -27.97 -16.46
C ASN A 6 7.35 -27.70 -15.00
N ASP A 7 7.42 -28.68 -14.11
CA ASP A 7 7.00 -28.54 -12.71
C ASP A 7 7.92 -27.61 -11.92
N MET A 8 9.25 -27.69 -12.16
CA MET A 8 10.21 -26.75 -11.57
C MET A 8 10.05 -25.34 -12.12
N TRP A 9 9.75 -25.20 -13.42
CA TRP A 9 9.42 -23.88 -13.98
C TRP A 9 8.14 -23.32 -13.39
N ILE A 10 7.15 -24.16 -13.12
CA ILE A 10 5.91 -23.73 -12.48
C ILE A 10 6.19 -23.23 -11.07
N GLU A 11 7.02 -23.93 -10.31
CA GLU A 11 7.44 -23.51 -8.98
C GLU A 11 8.22 -22.19 -9.03
N ILE A 12 9.18 -22.03 -9.94
CA ILE A 12 9.92 -20.77 -10.13
C ILE A 12 8.98 -19.62 -10.49
N MET A 13 8.09 -19.83 -11.46
CA MET A 13 7.10 -18.85 -11.90
C MET A 13 6.08 -18.52 -10.79
N SER A 14 5.87 -19.42 -9.81
CA SER A 14 4.98 -19.16 -8.66
C SER A 14 5.49 -18.00 -7.78
N TYR A 15 6.79 -17.72 -7.81
CA TYR A 15 7.39 -16.60 -7.07
C TYR A 15 7.36 -15.27 -7.84
N LEU A 16 6.98 -15.27 -9.11
CA LEU A 16 6.97 -14.08 -9.97
C LEU A 16 5.65 -13.31 -9.86
N SER A 17 5.72 -11.98 -9.99
CA SER A 17 4.51 -11.15 -10.06
C SER A 17 3.76 -11.39 -11.36
N TYR A 18 2.47 -11.03 -11.42
CA TYR A 18 1.70 -11.13 -12.67
C TYR A 18 2.38 -10.38 -13.83
N LEU A 19 2.98 -9.22 -13.55
CA LEU A 19 3.67 -8.44 -14.58
C LEU A 19 4.93 -9.17 -15.08
N ASP A 20 5.69 -9.79 -14.18
CA ASP A 20 6.87 -10.59 -14.54
C ASP A 20 6.47 -11.84 -15.35
N LEU A 21 5.34 -12.46 -15.01
CA LEU A 21 4.76 -13.56 -15.77
C LEU A 21 4.35 -13.12 -17.19
N GLN A 22 3.78 -11.92 -17.35
CA GLN A 22 3.49 -11.38 -18.68
C GLN A 22 4.76 -11.18 -19.51
N GLN A 23 5.88 -10.77 -18.91
CA GLN A 23 7.17 -10.68 -19.60
C GLN A 23 7.67 -12.07 -20.03
N LEU A 24 7.50 -13.10 -19.19
CA LEU A 24 7.88 -14.48 -19.52
C LEU A 24 7.11 -15.06 -20.72
N ARG A 25 5.86 -14.63 -20.97
CA ARG A 25 5.09 -15.03 -22.16
C ARG A 25 5.75 -14.64 -23.48
N LEU A 26 6.65 -13.67 -23.44
CA LEU A 26 7.38 -13.15 -24.59
C LEU A 26 8.70 -13.88 -24.84
N VAL A 27 9.19 -14.68 -23.86
CA VAL A 27 10.53 -15.28 -23.92
C VAL A 27 10.58 -16.52 -24.81
N SER A 28 9.55 -17.36 -24.78
CA SER A 28 9.45 -18.54 -25.66
C SER A 28 8.01 -19.06 -25.73
N TRP A 29 7.71 -19.88 -26.74
CA TRP A 29 6.43 -20.58 -26.84
C TRP A 29 6.16 -21.46 -25.60
N ARG A 30 7.21 -22.10 -25.05
CA ARG A 30 7.13 -22.96 -23.87
C ARG A 30 6.80 -22.15 -22.61
N CYS A 31 7.43 -20.99 -22.41
CA CYS A 31 7.07 -20.09 -21.32
C CYS A 31 5.66 -19.51 -21.47
N ARG A 32 5.25 -19.21 -22.70
CA ARG A 32 3.88 -18.77 -23.00
C ARG A 32 2.85 -19.83 -22.61
N ASP A 33 3.09 -21.08 -22.99
CA ASP A 33 2.25 -22.22 -22.62
C ASP A 33 2.19 -22.41 -21.09
N LEU A 34 3.35 -22.40 -20.43
CA LEU A 34 3.44 -22.53 -18.97
C LEU A 34 2.68 -21.42 -18.23
N VAL A 35 2.85 -20.15 -18.63
CA VAL A 35 2.14 -19.01 -18.01
C VAL A 35 0.64 -19.02 -18.33
N ASN A 36 0.23 -19.61 -19.46
CA ASN A 36 -1.18 -19.78 -19.81
C ASN A 36 -1.84 -20.98 -19.08
N ARG A 37 -1.13 -21.71 -18.21
CA ARG A 37 -1.76 -22.75 -17.37
C ARG A 37 -2.63 -22.10 -16.29
N ARG A 38 -3.78 -22.73 -15.99
CA ARG A 38 -4.76 -22.29 -14.96
C ARG A 38 -4.11 -21.80 -13.66
N TYR A 39 -3.04 -22.46 -13.23
CA TYR A 39 -2.28 -22.10 -12.03
C TYR A 39 -1.82 -20.62 -11.98
N PHE A 40 -1.35 -20.04 -13.09
CA PHE A 40 -0.88 -18.63 -13.12
C PHE A 40 -1.95 -17.64 -13.52
N LEU A 41 -3.02 -18.12 -14.14
CA LEU A 41 -4.17 -17.33 -14.52
C LEU A 41 -4.92 -16.78 -13.29
N ASN A 42 -4.81 -17.48 -12.16
CA ASN A 42 -5.26 -17.03 -10.85
C ASN A 42 -4.55 -15.75 -10.36
N LYS A 43 -3.43 -15.35 -10.98
CA LYS A 43 -2.74 -14.09 -10.70
C LYS A 43 -3.20 -12.92 -11.59
N ALA A 44 -4.04 -13.16 -12.59
CA ALA A 44 -4.55 -12.12 -13.47
C ALA A 44 -5.60 -11.27 -12.75
N LYS A 45 -5.35 -9.96 -12.70
CA LYS A 45 -6.27 -8.96 -12.18
C LYS A 45 -6.95 -8.25 -13.35
N VAL A 46 -8.27 -8.38 -13.44
CA VAL A 46 -9.08 -7.70 -14.44
C VAL A 46 -9.73 -6.47 -13.82
N ILE A 47 -9.60 -5.31 -14.47
CA ILE A 47 -10.22 -4.05 -14.03
C ILE A 47 -11.21 -3.63 -15.11
N VAL A 48 -12.48 -3.49 -14.72
CA VAL A 48 -13.57 -3.06 -15.59
C VAL A 48 -13.96 -1.64 -15.23
N THR A 49 -14.01 -0.78 -16.24
CA THR A 49 -14.43 0.61 -16.19
C THR A 49 -15.52 0.85 -17.22
N LYS A 50 -16.18 2.01 -17.16
CA LYS A 50 -17.19 2.40 -18.14
C LYS A 50 -16.66 2.40 -19.59
N GLU A 51 -15.38 2.74 -19.75
CA GLU A 51 -14.71 2.87 -21.04
C GLU A 51 -14.44 1.52 -21.71
N ASN A 52 -14.02 0.51 -20.93
CA ASN A 52 -13.59 -0.78 -21.48
C ASN A 52 -14.68 -1.86 -21.49
N LEU A 53 -15.80 -1.66 -20.77
CA LEU A 53 -16.84 -2.68 -20.59
C LEU A 53 -17.38 -3.22 -21.92
N LYS A 54 -17.63 -2.36 -22.91
CA LYS A 54 -18.17 -2.77 -24.22
C LYS A 54 -17.21 -3.69 -24.97
N GLU A 55 -15.93 -3.30 -25.02
CA GLU A 55 -14.89 -4.06 -25.72
C GLU A 55 -14.64 -5.40 -25.02
N MET A 56 -14.54 -5.37 -23.69
CA MET A 56 -14.38 -6.57 -22.87
C MET A 56 -15.54 -7.55 -23.06
N LYS A 57 -16.77 -7.05 -23.03
CA LYS A 57 -17.96 -7.88 -23.27
C LYS A 57 -17.91 -8.53 -24.66
N SER A 58 -17.63 -7.76 -25.72
CA SER A 58 -17.53 -8.31 -27.07
C SER A 58 -16.43 -9.37 -27.18
N HIS A 59 -15.33 -9.20 -26.45
CA HIS A 59 -14.27 -10.20 -26.38
C HIS A 59 -14.73 -11.49 -25.68
N VAL A 60 -15.45 -11.39 -24.56
CA VAL A 60 -15.99 -12.55 -23.81
C VAL A 60 -17.02 -13.31 -24.66
N GLU A 61 -17.89 -12.59 -25.37
CA GLU A 61 -18.92 -13.17 -26.25
C GLU A 61 -18.34 -13.99 -27.40
N ARG A 62 -17.15 -13.62 -27.88
CA ARG A 62 -16.42 -14.35 -28.94
C ARG A 62 -15.76 -15.65 -28.44
N GLY A 63 -15.72 -15.89 -27.12
CA GLY A 63 -15.26 -17.15 -26.52
C GLY A 63 -14.75 -17.01 -25.09
N ILE A 64 -15.43 -17.65 -24.13
CA ILE A 64 -15.09 -17.64 -22.70
C ILE A 64 -13.76 -18.37 -22.41
N SER A 65 -13.32 -19.29 -23.28
CA SER A 65 -12.17 -20.17 -23.06
C SER A 65 -10.81 -19.48 -22.93
N TYR A 66 -10.71 -18.19 -23.25
CA TYR A 66 -9.47 -17.41 -23.14
C TYR A 66 -9.40 -16.52 -21.90
N LEU A 67 -10.50 -16.39 -21.16
CA LEU A 67 -10.58 -15.53 -19.98
C LEU A 67 -10.45 -16.38 -18.73
N SER A 68 -9.26 -16.34 -18.18
CA SER A 68 -8.91 -17.07 -16.98
C SER A 68 -8.37 -16.07 -15.97
N PHE A 69 -9.30 -15.52 -15.20
CA PHE A 69 -9.01 -14.64 -14.08
C PHE A 69 -9.97 -15.02 -12.96
N GLU A 70 -9.46 -15.02 -11.73
CA GLU A 70 -10.29 -15.24 -10.54
C GLU A 70 -10.59 -13.91 -9.82
N TYR A 71 -9.83 -12.85 -10.15
CA TYR A 71 -9.93 -11.53 -9.54
C TYR A 71 -10.53 -10.51 -10.51
N LEU A 72 -11.64 -9.89 -10.10
CA LEU A 72 -12.35 -8.87 -10.86
C LEU A 72 -12.52 -7.59 -10.05
N GLU A 73 -12.10 -6.45 -10.59
CA GLU A 73 -12.32 -5.14 -9.99
C GLU A 73 -13.23 -4.27 -10.85
N LEU A 74 -14.32 -3.78 -10.26
CA LEU A 74 -15.28 -2.87 -10.88
C LEU A 74 -14.99 -1.44 -10.41
N ARG A 75 -14.78 -0.48 -11.33
CA ARG A 75 -14.47 0.91 -11.01
C ARG A 75 -15.38 1.89 -11.72
N ASN A 76 -15.95 2.85 -10.99
CA ASN A 76 -16.73 3.96 -11.54
C ASN A 76 -17.86 3.49 -12.49
N LEU A 77 -18.51 2.38 -12.16
CA LEU A 77 -19.60 1.80 -12.97
C LEU A 77 -20.97 2.12 -12.37
N THR A 78 -21.95 2.33 -13.23
CA THR A 78 -23.36 2.43 -12.84
C THR A 78 -24.12 1.18 -13.28
N GLN A 79 -25.31 1.00 -12.72
CA GLN A 79 -26.22 -0.08 -13.12
C GLN A 79 -26.45 -0.03 -14.64
N SER A 80 -26.21 -1.15 -15.33
CA SER A 80 -26.40 -1.24 -16.78
C SER A 80 -26.70 -2.67 -17.23
N ALA A 81 -27.45 -2.83 -18.32
CA ALA A 81 -27.75 -4.14 -18.89
C ALA A 81 -26.48 -4.80 -19.48
N GLU A 82 -25.55 -3.97 -19.97
CA GLU A 82 -24.25 -4.41 -20.47
C GLU A 82 -23.41 -5.06 -19.37
N LEU A 83 -23.36 -4.44 -18.19
CA LEU A 83 -22.65 -5.00 -17.04
C LEU A 83 -23.32 -6.29 -16.56
N GLU A 84 -24.65 -6.35 -16.55
CA GLU A 84 -25.37 -7.57 -16.16
C GLU A 84 -25.03 -8.74 -17.11
N GLN A 85 -25.05 -8.50 -18.40
CA GLN A 85 -24.71 -9.51 -19.41
C GLN A 85 -23.25 -9.94 -19.30
N PHE A 86 -22.34 -8.98 -19.08
CA PHE A 86 -20.93 -9.28 -18.85
C PHE A 86 -20.73 -10.17 -17.61
N LEU A 87 -21.31 -9.82 -16.46
CA LEU A 87 -21.22 -10.60 -15.24
C LEU A 87 -21.87 -11.98 -15.36
N ARG A 88 -22.93 -12.13 -16.17
CA ARG A 88 -23.51 -13.44 -16.47
C ARG A 88 -22.52 -14.37 -17.18
N LEU A 89 -21.66 -13.83 -18.04
CA LEU A 89 -20.66 -14.60 -18.77
C LEU A 89 -19.44 -14.96 -17.91
N VAL A 90 -18.91 -14.00 -17.15
CA VAL A 90 -17.64 -14.17 -16.42
C VAL A 90 -17.81 -14.58 -14.96
N GLY A 91 -18.98 -14.32 -14.37
CA GLY A 91 -19.23 -14.46 -12.93
C GLY A 91 -18.94 -15.85 -12.34
N PRO A 92 -19.15 -16.98 -13.05
CA PRO A 92 -18.76 -18.30 -12.55
C PRO A 92 -17.25 -18.49 -12.29
N GLU A 93 -16.38 -17.75 -12.98
CA GLU A 93 -14.92 -17.85 -12.81
C GLU A 93 -14.40 -16.96 -11.66
N VAL A 94 -15.18 -15.95 -11.25
CA VAL A 94 -14.77 -14.95 -10.25
C VAL A 94 -14.81 -15.54 -8.84
N LYS A 95 -13.67 -15.46 -8.14
CA LYS A 95 -13.53 -15.85 -6.72
C LYS A 95 -13.21 -14.67 -5.80
N ASP A 96 -12.60 -13.62 -6.34
CA ASP A 96 -12.29 -12.40 -5.62
C ASP A 96 -12.86 -11.21 -6.41
N MET A 97 -13.69 -10.40 -5.76
CA MET A 97 -14.26 -9.23 -6.37
C MET A 97 -14.00 -7.99 -5.52
N GLN A 98 -13.55 -6.92 -6.16
CA GLN A 98 -13.49 -5.59 -5.57
C GLN A 98 -14.41 -4.61 -6.31
N VAL A 99 -15.25 -3.91 -5.56
CA VAL A 99 -16.14 -2.88 -6.08
C VAL A 99 -15.63 -1.52 -5.56
N ARG A 100 -15.32 -0.60 -6.47
CA ARG A 100 -14.90 0.77 -6.18
C ARG A 100 -15.78 1.77 -6.91
N HIS A 101 -16.37 2.72 -6.18
CA HIS A 101 -17.23 3.78 -6.73
C HIS A 101 -18.29 3.26 -7.71
N SER A 102 -18.83 2.07 -7.43
CA SER A 102 -19.74 1.36 -8.36
C SER A 102 -20.95 0.80 -7.59
N PRO A 103 -22.08 1.51 -7.52
CA PRO A 103 -23.30 1.03 -6.85
C PRO A 103 -24.04 -0.01 -7.71
N VAL A 104 -23.35 -1.10 -8.06
CA VAL A 104 -23.78 -2.11 -9.06
C VAL A 104 -24.30 -3.42 -8.42
N PHE A 105 -24.77 -3.37 -7.17
CA PHE A 105 -25.16 -4.54 -6.38
C PHE A 105 -26.20 -5.44 -7.06
N ARG A 106 -27.25 -4.85 -7.63
CA ARG A 106 -28.27 -5.59 -8.41
C ARG A 106 -27.71 -6.31 -9.66
N ASN A 107 -26.71 -5.75 -10.34
CA ASN A 107 -26.04 -6.46 -11.43
C ASN A 107 -25.35 -7.73 -10.96
N MET A 108 -24.87 -7.76 -9.70
CA MET A 108 -24.16 -8.88 -9.11
C MET A 108 -25.09 -10.01 -8.66
N ASP A 109 -26.34 -9.70 -8.30
CA ASP A 109 -27.28 -10.64 -7.69
C ASP A 109 -27.57 -11.89 -8.56
N GLY A 110 -27.12 -13.05 -8.08
CA GLY A 110 -27.28 -14.36 -8.72
C GLY A 110 -26.22 -14.70 -9.77
N LYS A 111 -25.19 -13.87 -9.95
CA LYS A 111 -24.19 -14.03 -11.03
C LYS A 111 -22.85 -14.60 -10.55
N LEU A 112 -22.59 -14.60 -9.24
CA LEU A 112 -21.25 -14.88 -8.68
C LEU A 112 -21.27 -16.10 -7.75
N PRO A 113 -21.53 -17.33 -8.26
CA PRO A 113 -21.73 -18.50 -7.42
C PRO A 113 -20.46 -18.95 -6.68
N ASN A 114 -19.27 -18.69 -7.24
CA ASN A 114 -17.98 -19.14 -6.70
C ASN A 114 -17.22 -18.07 -5.90
N LEU A 115 -17.88 -16.95 -5.60
CA LEU A 115 -17.26 -15.83 -4.90
C LEU A 115 -16.84 -16.22 -3.48
N LYS A 116 -15.57 -15.97 -3.17
CA LYS A 116 -14.96 -16.24 -1.86
C LYS A 116 -14.68 -14.95 -1.11
N ILE A 117 -14.22 -13.91 -1.80
CA ILE A 117 -13.87 -12.63 -1.20
C ILE A 117 -14.65 -11.51 -1.91
N LEU A 118 -15.36 -10.72 -1.12
CA LEU A 118 -16.02 -9.51 -1.60
C LEU A 118 -15.47 -8.29 -0.86
N ARG A 119 -14.91 -7.34 -1.63
CA ARG A 119 -14.43 -6.06 -1.13
C ARG A 119 -15.26 -4.92 -1.68
N ILE A 120 -15.78 -4.08 -0.82
CA ILE A 120 -16.52 -2.87 -1.18
C ILE A 120 -15.73 -1.69 -0.63
N ALA A 121 -15.07 -0.96 -1.54
CA ALA A 121 -14.31 0.23 -1.20
C ALA A 121 -14.96 1.46 -1.85
N THR A 122 -14.98 2.57 -1.11
CA THR A 122 -15.36 3.91 -1.61
C THR A 122 -16.52 3.95 -2.62
N THR A 123 -17.79 3.96 -2.18
CA THR A 123 -18.99 4.12 -3.04
C THR A 123 -19.70 5.45 -2.79
N SER A 124 -19.01 6.59 -2.91
CA SER A 124 -19.68 7.90 -2.87
C SER A 124 -20.30 8.23 -4.22
N PHE A 125 -21.58 8.63 -4.20
CA PHE A 125 -22.22 9.33 -5.30
C PHE A 125 -21.60 10.74 -5.42
N LEU A 126 -21.38 11.20 -6.67
CA LEU A 126 -21.07 12.60 -6.96
C LEU A 126 -22.32 13.41 -7.36
N GLU A 127 -23.52 12.84 -7.32
CA GLU A 127 -24.72 13.55 -7.74
C GLU A 127 -25.90 13.31 -6.78
N ASN A 128 -26.44 14.44 -6.32
CA ASN A 128 -27.70 14.60 -5.58
C ASN A 128 -28.86 13.86 -6.25
N SER A 129 -29.02 12.57 -5.98
CA SER A 129 -30.25 11.87 -6.29
C SER A 129 -30.62 10.96 -5.14
N SER A 130 -31.83 11.17 -4.64
CA SER A 130 -32.53 10.43 -3.59
C SER A 130 -32.91 9.01 -4.03
N VAL A 131 -32.00 8.31 -4.70
CA VAL A 131 -32.21 6.93 -5.15
C VAL A 131 -31.81 6.02 -4.00
N SER A 132 -32.79 5.30 -3.45
CA SER A 132 -32.55 4.19 -2.53
C SER A 132 -31.56 3.23 -3.20
N ILE A 133 -30.35 3.13 -2.67
CA ILE A 133 -29.39 2.15 -3.15
C ILE A 133 -30.00 0.77 -2.86
N ASP A 134 -30.32 0.02 -3.90
CA ASP A 134 -30.81 -1.35 -3.80
C ASP A 134 -29.73 -2.20 -3.09
N GLY A 135 -30.10 -2.82 -1.97
CA GLY A 135 -29.19 -3.61 -1.14
C GLY A 135 -28.71 -4.89 -1.85
N ILE A 136 -27.48 -5.31 -1.54
CA ILE A 136 -26.91 -6.58 -1.99
C ILE A 136 -27.44 -7.75 -1.13
N ASN A 137 -27.82 -8.86 -1.77
CA ASN A 137 -28.22 -10.07 -1.03
C ASN A 137 -27.00 -10.93 -0.67
N MET A 138 -26.43 -10.74 0.51
CA MET A 138 -25.25 -11.48 0.99
C MET A 138 -25.49 -12.99 1.10
N LYS A 139 -26.75 -13.45 1.22
CA LYS A 139 -27.10 -14.88 1.33
C LYS A 139 -26.80 -15.66 0.05
N GLN A 140 -26.66 -14.96 -1.08
CA GLN A 140 -26.35 -15.60 -2.36
C GLN A 140 -24.91 -16.17 -2.41
N PHE A 141 -23.99 -15.62 -1.61
CA PHE A 141 -22.58 -15.95 -1.67
C PHE A 141 -22.27 -17.15 -0.77
N LEU A 142 -22.66 -18.35 -1.21
CA LEU A 142 -22.57 -19.59 -0.42
C LEU A 142 -21.13 -20.00 -0.08
N HIS A 143 -20.14 -19.49 -0.81
CA HIS A 143 -18.71 -19.78 -0.63
C HIS A 143 -17.90 -18.62 -0.03
N LEU A 144 -18.59 -17.57 0.42
CA LEU A 144 -17.95 -16.39 0.98
C LEU A 144 -17.16 -16.76 2.24
N ASN A 145 -15.89 -16.39 2.27
CA ASN A 145 -15.02 -16.53 3.43
C ASN A 145 -14.25 -15.25 3.76
N GLY A 146 -14.37 -14.21 2.94
CA GLY A 146 -13.79 -12.90 3.19
C GLY A 146 -14.77 -11.80 2.82
N PHE A 147 -14.98 -10.87 3.73
CA PHE A 147 -15.82 -9.71 3.49
C PHE A 147 -15.13 -8.45 4.03
N GLU A 148 -14.96 -7.47 3.15
CA GLU A 148 -14.35 -6.19 3.49
C GLU A 148 -15.26 -5.05 3.05
N CYS A 149 -15.67 -4.20 3.98
CA CYS A 149 -16.45 -3.00 3.68
C CYS A 149 -15.76 -1.77 4.27
N ASP A 150 -15.33 -0.85 3.40
CA ASP A 150 -14.69 0.40 3.78
C ASP A 150 -15.66 1.32 4.57
N GLY A 151 -15.10 2.05 5.55
CA GLY A 151 -15.84 2.90 6.47
C GLY A 151 -16.35 4.21 5.87
N VAL A 152 -15.72 4.73 4.83
CA VAL A 152 -15.87 6.18 4.56
C VAL A 152 -17.11 6.56 3.71
N SER A 153 -17.74 5.63 2.99
CA SER A 153 -18.54 6.02 1.80
C SER A 153 -19.90 5.35 1.59
N LEU A 154 -20.15 4.16 2.13
CA LEU A 154 -21.42 3.46 1.95
C LEU A 154 -22.41 3.89 3.04
N ASP A 155 -23.71 3.94 2.70
CA ASP A 155 -24.78 4.28 3.64
C ASP A 155 -24.77 3.34 4.87
N SER A 156 -25.07 3.90 6.05
CA SER A 156 -25.00 3.17 7.32
C SER A 156 -26.07 2.06 7.41
N SER A 157 -27.23 2.28 6.80
CA SER A 157 -28.35 1.33 6.81
C SER A 157 -28.03 0.11 5.95
N LEU A 158 -27.36 0.33 4.81
CA LEU A 158 -26.86 -0.76 3.97
C LEU A 158 -25.80 -1.59 4.68
N LYS A 159 -24.84 -0.94 5.35
CA LYS A 159 -23.82 -1.63 6.16
C LYS A 159 -24.47 -2.53 7.21
N LEU A 160 -25.47 -2.00 7.93
CA LEU A 160 -26.22 -2.77 8.91
C LEU A 160 -26.95 -3.96 8.27
N LEU A 161 -27.62 -3.76 7.15
CA LEU A 161 -28.32 -4.83 6.43
C LEU A 161 -27.35 -5.95 6.00
N MET A 162 -26.16 -5.59 5.53
CA MET A 162 -25.13 -6.55 5.14
C MET A 162 -24.65 -7.38 6.34
N LEU A 163 -24.37 -6.74 7.48
CA LEU A 163 -24.03 -7.46 8.73
C LEU A 163 -25.14 -8.39 9.18
N MET A 164 -26.39 -7.92 9.15
CA MET A 164 -27.54 -8.74 9.53
C MET A 164 -27.65 -10.01 8.68
N GLN A 165 -27.34 -9.93 7.39
CA GLN A 165 -27.34 -11.07 6.48
C GLN A 165 -26.09 -11.97 6.57
N LEU A 166 -25.03 -11.52 7.23
CA LEU A 166 -23.81 -12.31 7.48
C LEU A 166 -23.88 -13.11 8.79
N ARG A 167 -24.89 -12.88 9.63
CA ARG A 167 -25.17 -13.69 10.82
C ARG A 167 -25.38 -15.14 10.41
N ARG A 168 -24.93 -16.08 11.23
CA ARG A 168 -24.94 -17.52 10.92
C ARG A 168 -26.33 -18.12 10.79
N MET A 169 -27.31 -17.52 11.47
CA MET A 169 -28.74 -17.84 11.31
C MET A 169 -29.26 -17.52 9.91
N GLU A 170 -28.67 -16.52 9.26
CA GLU A 170 -29.09 -16.00 7.95
C GLU A 170 -28.22 -16.56 6.81
N ASN A 171 -26.97 -16.91 7.11
CA ASN A 171 -25.99 -17.38 6.13
C ASN A 171 -25.05 -18.43 6.73
N LYS A 172 -24.97 -19.61 6.11
CA LYS A 172 -24.18 -20.76 6.58
C LYS A 172 -22.69 -20.69 6.24
N VAL A 173 -22.22 -19.56 5.71
CA VAL A 173 -20.81 -19.31 5.41
C VAL A 173 -19.94 -19.36 6.66
N ARG A 174 -18.63 -19.48 6.44
CA ARG A 174 -17.61 -19.45 7.50
C ARG A 174 -16.58 -18.40 7.14
N LEU A 175 -16.74 -17.22 7.73
CA LEU A 175 -15.81 -16.12 7.47
C LEU A 175 -14.45 -16.40 8.12
N ARG A 176 -13.41 -16.15 7.34
CA ARG A 176 -12.00 -16.13 7.75
C ARG A 176 -11.44 -14.71 7.79
N HIS A 177 -11.98 -13.81 6.98
CA HIS A 177 -11.56 -12.41 6.92
C HIS A 177 -12.79 -11.52 7.06
N LEU A 178 -12.73 -10.59 8.01
CA LEU A 178 -13.75 -9.57 8.21
C LEU A 178 -13.07 -8.21 8.37
N GLN A 179 -13.38 -7.28 7.46
CA GLN A 179 -13.08 -5.86 7.65
C GLN A 179 -14.39 -5.07 7.67
N PHE A 180 -14.60 -4.28 8.73
CA PHE A 180 -15.82 -3.49 8.85
C PHE A 180 -15.62 -2.21 9.67
N GLU A 181 -16.46 -1.21 9.39
CA GLU A 181 -16.54 0.01 10.20
C GLU A 181 -17.54 -0.18 11.35
N TYR A 182 -17.08 0.05 12.57
CA TYR A 182 -17.93 0.15 13.74
C TYR A 182 -18.64 1.52 13.80
N ARG A 183 -19.95 1.48 14.04
CA ARG A 183 -20.80 2.62 14.42
C ARG A 183 -21.79 2.16 15.49
N ARG A 184 -22.26 3.07 16.34
CA ARG A 184 -23.25 2.75 17.40
C ARG A 184 -24.49 2.02 16.89
N ASN A 185 -24.97 2.34 15.69
CA ASN A 185 -26.16 1.71 15.11
C ASN A 185 -25.94 0.28 14.60
N ASN A 186 -24.69 -0.19 14.51
CA ASN A 186 -24.35 -1.51 14.00
C ASN A 186 -23.67 -2.44 15.01
N GLU A 187 -23.43 -1.96 16.24
CA GLU A 187 -22.72 -2.68 17.30
C GLU A 187 -23.25 -4.08 17.53
N SER A 188 -24.54 -4.22 17.83
CA SER A 188 -25.17 -5.53 18.10
C SER A 188 -25.03 -6.50 16.92
N ALA A 189 -25.21 -6.01 15.69
CA ALA A 189 -25.08 -6.84 14.50
C ALA A 189 -23.62 -7.26 14.25
N LEU A 190 -22.67 -6.36 14.46
CA LEU A 190 -21.24 -6.63 14.29
C LEU A 190 -20.76 -7.65 15.33
N LEU A 191 -21.13 -7.47 16.61
CA LEU A 191 -20.81 -8.39 17.69
C LEU A 191 -21.34 -9.80 17.42
N GLN A 192 -22.60 -9.91 16.97
CA GLN A 192 -23.16 -11.21 16.62
C GLN A 192 -22.39 -11.88 15.47
N VAL A 193 -22.00 -11.12 14.43
CA VAL A 193 -21.19 -11.64 13.33
C VAL A 193 -19.81 -12.07 13.82
N LEU A 194 -19.14 -11.29 14.67
CA LEU A 194 -17.85 -11.64 15.25
C LEU A 194 -17.96 -12.95 16.05
N TYR A 195 -18.97 -13.06 16.91
CA TYR A 195 -19.22 -14.26 17.72
C TYR A 195 -19.52 -15.49 16.85
N ASP A 196 -20.44 -15.36 15.89
CA ASP A 196 -20.89 -16.44 15.01
C ASP A 196 -19.73 -17.09 14.21
N HIS A 197 -18.75 -16.28 13.81
CA HIS A 197 -17.61 -16.65 12.97
C HIS A 197 -16.29 -16.76 13.73
N ALA A 198 -16.25 -16.48 15.04
CA ALA A 198 -15.04 -16.44 15.86
C ALA A 198 -14.11 -17.67 15.69
N PRO A 199 -14.62 -18.93 15.64
CA PRO A 199 -13.74 -20.11 15.50
C PRO A 199 -13.01 -20.22 14.15
N THR A 200 -13.46 -19.49 13.13
CA THR A 200 -12.90 -19.54 11.78
C THR A 200 -12.17 -18.28 11.36
N LEU A 201 -12.35 -17.17 12.08
CA LEU A 201 -11.70 -15.90 11.78
C LEU A 201 -10.17 -16.01 11.92
N GLU A 202 -9.48 -15.66 10.84
CA GLU A 202 -8.02 -15.55 10.75
C GLU A 202 -7.58 -14.08 10.68
N CYS A 203 -8.43 -13.19 10.16
CA CYS A 203 -8.18 -11.76 10.04
C CYS A 203 -9.42 -10.96 10.47
N VAL A 204 -9.22 -10.03 11.41
CA VAL A 204 -10.24 -9.07 11.85
C VAL A 204 -9.66 -7.67 11.72
N ASP A 205 -10.37 -6.79 11.01
CA ASP A 205 -10.02 -5.38 10.82
C ASP A 205 -11.25 -4.52 11.15
N ILE A 206 -11.16 -3.75 12.23
CA ILE A 206 -12.25 -2.91 12.71
C ILE A 206 -11.78 -1.47 12.75
N PHE A 207 -12.48 -0.61 12.00
CA PHE A 207 -12.32 0.83 12.08
C PHE A 207 -13.43 1.43 12.95
N PHE A 208 -13.06 1.99 14.10
CA PHE A 208 -14.00 2.61 15.04
C PHE A 208 -14.25 4.07 14.67
N SER A 209 -15.37 4.36 13.99
CA SER A 209 -15.74 5.75 13.65
C SER A 209 -16.17 6.56 14.87
N CYS A 210 -16.70 5.90 15.89
CA CYS A 210 -17.02 6.50 17.18
C CYS A 210 -16.68 5.53 18.31
N SER A 211 -16.50 6.07 19.52
CA SER A 211 -16.24 5.26 20.71
C SER A 211 -17.43 4.35 21.00
N PRO A 212 -17.21 3.04 21.16
CA PRO A 212 -18.19 2.11 21.71
C PRO A 212 -18.57 2.45 23.14
N GLY A 213 -19.58 1.73 23.64
CA GLY A 213 -19.96 1.76 25.05
C GLY A 213 -18.84 1.27 25.97
N ILE A 214 -19.05 1.45 27.28
CA ILE A 214 -18.10 0.97 28.32
C ILE A 214 -18.33 -0.51 28.61
N ASP A 215 -19.50 -1.06 28.26
CA ASP A 215 -19.75 -2.50 28.39
C ASP A 215 -18.99 -3.27 27.32
N THR A 216 -18.01 -4.05 27.75
CA THR A 216 -17.09 -4.81 26.91
C THR A 216 -17.44 -6.30 26.88
N THR A 217 -18.45 -6.75 27.63
CA THR A 217 -18.74 -8.17 27.86
C THR A 217 -18.91 -8.95 26.57
N ASP A 218 -19.74 -8.45 25.65
CA ASP A 218 -20.01 -9.12 24.37
C ASP A 218 -18.78 -9.11 23.44
N TRP A 219 -17.96 -8.06 23.52
CA TRP A 219 -16.70 -7.99 22.78
C TRP A 219 -15.74 -9.07 23.26
N CYS A 220 -15.57 -9.21 24.57
CA CYS A 220 -14.74 -10.24 25.20
C CYS A 220 -15.18 -11.64 24.76
N LEU A 221 -16.47 -11.95 24.87
CA LEU A 221 -17.04 -13.24 24.50
C LEU A 221 -16.78 -13.62 23.03
N ALA A 222 -16.80 -12.63 22.13
CA ALA A 222 -16.49 -12.85 20.72
C ALA A 222 -15.00 -13.14 20.52
N PHE A 223 -14.09 -12.37 21.13
CA PHE A 223 -12.65 -12.51 20.95
C PHE A 223 -12.04 -13.72 21.66
N GLU A 224 -12.61 -14.16 22.79
CA GLU A 224 -12.18 -15.37 23.52
C GLU A 224 -12.20 -16.64 22.67
N GLN A 225 -13.08 -16.71 21.67
CA GLN A 225 -13.22 -17.89 20.81
C GLN A 225 -12.30 -17.88 19.58
N MET A 226 -11.58 -16.78 19.34
CA MET A 226 -10.79 -16.57 18.12
C MET A 226 -9.41 -17.24 18.15
N THR A 227 -9.38 -18.55 18.33
CA THR A 227 -8.13 -19.34 18.41
C THR A 227 -7.31 -19.40 17.11
N ARG A 228 -7.90 -19.03 15.97
CA ARG A 228 -7.23 -19.02 14.65
C ARG A 228 -6.77 -17.64 14.19
N LEU A 229 -6.96 -16.62 15.02
CA LEU A 229 -6.63 -15.24 14.66
C LEU A 229 -5.12 -15.08 14.39
N ARG A 230 -4.79 -14.56 13.21
CA ARG A 230 -3.42 -14.28 12.75
C ARG A 230 -3.18 -12.80 12.52
N THR A 231 -4.21 -12.07 12.12
CA THR A 231 -4.15 -10.63 11.86
C THR A 231 -5.26 -9.94 12.62
N LEU A 232 -4.89 -8.98 13.45
CA LEU A 232 -5.82 -8.07 14.11
C LEU A 232 -5.45 -6.65 13.74
N LYS A 233 -6.42 -5.89 13.26
CA LYS A 233 -6.29 -4.46 13.02
C LYS A 233 -7.41 -3.73 13.73
N LEU A 234 -7.04 -2.80 14.59
CA LEU A 234 -7.96 -1.92 15.29
C LEU A 234 -7.49 -0.50 15.04
N SER A 235 -8.34 0.33 14.44
CA SER A 235 -8.01 1.72 14.12
C SER A 235 -9.18 2.65 14.43
N GLY A 236 -8.92 3.96 14.53
CA GLY A 236 -9.93 4.95 14.86
C GLY A 236 -10.14 5.17 16.37
N ASN A 237 -11.36 5.51 16.76
CA ASN A 237 -11.70 5.94 18.12
C ASN A 237 -12.14 4.75 18.98
N CYS A 238 -11.20 4.00 19.56
CA CYS A 238 -11.48 2.97 20.56
C CYS A 238 -11.11 3.45 21.96
N HIS A 239 -12.07 3.40 22.90
CA HIS A 239 -11.81 3.74 24.30
C HIS A 239 -10.82 2.76 24.93
N LEU A 240 -10.06 3.23 25.93
CA LEU A 240 -9.04 2.48 26.67
C LEU A 240 -9.55 1.12 27.17
N VAL A 241 -10.68 1.12 27.88
CA VAL A 241 -11.26 -0.08 28.52
C VAL A 241 -11.52 -1.17 27.49
N LEU A 242 -12.22 -0.83 26.39
CA LEU A 242 -12.51 -1.80 25.34
C LEU A 242 -11.25 -2.30 24.65
N LEU A 243 -10.30 -1.42 24.34
CA LEU A 243 -9.05 -1.85 23.72
C LEU A 243 -8.30 -2.82 24.62
N ASP A 244 -8.28 -2.57 25.93
CA ASP A 244 -7.63 -3.44 26.88
C ASP A 244 -8.32 -4.80 26.97
N ASP A 245 -9.63 -4.80 27.16
CA ASP A 245 -10.43 -6.00 27.28
C ASP A 245 -10.35 -6.86 26.00
N ILE A 246 -10.40 -6.26 24.80
CA ILE A 246 -10.21 -7.00 23.54
C ILE A 246 -8.82 -7.67 23.50
N LEU A 247 -7.75 -6.94 23.82
CA LEU A 247 -6.39 -7.48 23.78
C LEU A 247 -6.18 -8.57 24.86
N ASP A 248 -6.86 -8.46 26.00
CA ASP A 248 -6.79 -9.44 27.07
C ASP A 248 -7.62 -10.70 26.79
N SER A 249 -8.79 -10.56 26.18
CA SER A 249 -9.67 -11.68 25.83
C SER A 249 -9.11 -12.59 24.74
N ILE A 250 -8.26 -12.10 23.84
CA ILE A 250 -7.71 -12.95 22.77
C ILE A 250 -6.84 -14.06 23.40
N PRO A 251 -7.12 -15.35 23.08
CA PRO A 251 -6.36 -16.47 23.62
C PRO A 251 -4.89 -16.42 23.22
N GLN A 252 -4.00 -16.80 24.13
CA GLN A 252 -2.58 -16.97 23.82
C GLN A 252 -2.32 -18.07 22.76
N THR A 253 -3.25 -19.02 22.61
CA THR A 253 -3.21 -20.05 21.56
C THR A 253 -3.38 -19.48 20.16
N ALA A 254 -4.00 -18.30 20.04
CA ALA A 254 -4.06 -17.58 18.78
C ALA A 254 -2.65 -17.16 18.36
N GLN A 255 -2.18 -17.70 17.25
CA GLN A 255 -0.83 -17.43 16.73
C GLN A 255 -0.80 -16.10 15.97
N LEU A 256 -1.02 -15.00 16.70
CA LEU A 256 -1.06 -13.67 16.11
C LEU A 256 0.28 -13.34 15.45
N ARG A 257 0.23 -12.98 14.17
CA ARG A 257 1.39 -12.64 13.32
C ARG A 257 1.43 -11.16 12.98
N GLN A 258 0.27 -10.53 12.84
CA GLN A 258 0.16 -9.11 12.54
C GLN A 258 -0.80 -8.45 13.52
N LEU A 259 -0.32 -7.38 14.12
CA LEU A 259 -1.11 -6.50 14.98
C LEU A 259 -0.95 -5.06 14.48
N ASP A 260 -2.05 -4.44 14.14
CA ASP A 260 -2.11 -3.04 13.71
C ASP A 260 -3.00 -2.28 14.68
N LEU A 261 -2.40 -1.35 15.40
CA LEU A 261 -3.07 -0.48 16.38
C LEU A 261 -2.95 0.99 15.95
N THR A 262 -2.89 1.23 14.64
CA THR A 262 -2.74 2.59 14.10
C THR A 262 -3.84 3.52 14.62
N GLY A 263 -3.42 4.64 15.22
CA GLY A 263 -4.33 5.64 15.76
C GLY A 263 -4.96 5.27 17.10
N MET A 264 -4.55 4.16 17.74
CA MET A 264 -4.98 3.82 19.10
C MET A 264 -4.32 4.75 20.11
N LEU A 265 -4.89 5.95 20.28
CA LEU A 265 -4.41 6.97 21.22
C LEU A 265 -4.46 6.48 22.68
N SER A 266 -5.31 5.49 22.95
CA SER A 266 -5.54 4.86 24.24
C SER A 266 -4.55 3.74 24.58
N LEU A 267 -3.64 3.38 23.67
CA LEU A 267 -2.73 2.24 23.89
C LEU A 267 -1.69 2.58 24.96
N THR A 268 -1.74 1.87 26.09
CA THR A 268 -0.78 2.04 27.18
C THR A 268 0.44 1.12 27.04
N ASN A 269 1.53 1.47 27.73
CA ASN A 269 2.75 0.67 27.78
C ASN A 269 2.50 -0.73 28.39
N GLU A 270 1.63 -0.84 29.39
CA GLU A 270 1.27 -2.12 30.04
C GLU A 270 0.53 -3.06 29.09
N MET A 271 -0.40 -2.52 28.30
CA MET A 271 -1.12 -3.28 27.28
C MET A 271 -0.14 -3.83 26.23
N LEU A 272 0.79 -3.00 25.74
CA LEU A 272 1.80 -3.44 24.79
C LEU A 272 2.73 -4.51 25.38
N LEU A 273 3.06 -4.43 26.68
CA LEU A 273 3.85 -5.45 27.36
C LEU A 273 3.09 -6.78 27.48
N ARG A 274 1.78 -6.76 27.77
CA ARG A 274 0.93 -7.97 27.74
C ARG A 274 0.86 -8.58 26.34
N VAL A 275 0.66 -7.78 25.31
CA VAL A 275 0.69 -8.20 23.90
C VAL A 275 2.03 -8.88 23.57
N ALA A 276 3.15 -8.26 23.95
CA ALA A 276 4.48 -8.84 23.75
C ALA A 276 4.60 -10.19 24.48
N SER A 277 4.17 -10.26 25.73
CA SER A 277 4.22 -11.48 26.54
C SER A 277 3.42 -12.63 25.92
N LYS A 278 2.21 -12.34 25.38
CA LYS A 278 1.37 -13.33 24.71
C LYS A 278 1.99 -13.84 23.40
N TRP A 279 2.51 -12.95 22.55
CA TRP A 279 2.86 -13.26 21.15
C TRP A 279 4.33 -13.06 20.76
N HIS A 280 5.26 -12.99 21.72
CA HIS A 280 6.71 -12.84 21.48
C HIS A 280 7.34 -13.88 20.55
N LYS A 281 6.70 -15.03 20.29
CA LYS A 281 7.19 -16.05 19.35
C LYS A 281 6.56 -15.98 17.96
N THR A 282 5.37 -15.38 17.85
CA THR A 282 4.52 -15.46 16.65
C THR A 282 4.40 -14.14 15.92
N LEU A 283 4.45 -13.00 16.63
CA LEU A 283 4.26 -11.68 16.06
C LEU A 283 5.41 -11.33 15.11
N ARG A 284 5.07 -10.94 13.88
CA ARG A 284 6.01 -10.59 12.80
C ARG A 284 5.85 -9.14 12.35
N SER A 285 4.64 -8.60 12.42
CA SER A 285 4.34 -7.23 12.03
C SER A 285 3.60 -6.53 13.15
N LEU A 286 4.12 -5.37 13.55
CA LEU A 286 3.52 -4.53 14.57
C LEU A 286 3.44 -3.09 14.06
N ASP A 287 2.22 -2.57 13.97
CA ASP A 287 1.98 -1.16 13.64
C ASP A 287 1.45 -0.40 14.87
N LEU A 288 2.21 0.60 15.29
CA LEU A 288 1.93 1.47 16.44
C LEU A 288 1.86 2.94 16.00
N MET A 289 1.60 3.20 14.72
CA MET A 289 1.51 4.57 14.21
C MET A 289 0.49 5.38 15.01
N PHE A 290 0.85 6.62 15.40
CA PHE A 290 0.03 7.51 16.22
C PHE A 290 -0.31 6.97 17.64
N CYS A 291 0.37 5.95 18.17
CA CYS A 291 0.22 5.54 19.57
C CYS A 291 1.01 6.49 20.51
N VAL A 292 0.48 7.70 20.70
CA VAL A 292 1.17 8.82 21.37
C VAL A 292 1.48 8.61 22.85
N GLN A 293 0.81 7.67 23.52
CA GLN A 293 1.02 7.36 24.94
C GLN A 293 2.23 6.45 25.22
N LEU A 294 2.84 5.88 24.17
CA LEU A 294 4.01 5.01 24.32
C LEU A 294 5.26 5.83 24.62
N ASP A 295 5.92 5.50 25.74
CA ASP A 295 7.12 6.15 26.24
C ASP A 295 8.22 5.12 26.53
N VAL A 296 9.28 5.51 27.24
CA VAL A 296 10.41 4.63 27.58
C VAL A 296 10.00 3.33 28.29
N ARG A 297 8.81 3.26 28.92
CA ARG A 297 8.31 2.04 29.58
C ARG A 297 7.95 0.95 28.57
N CYS A 298 7.64 1.26 27.31
CA CYS A 298 7.38 0.24 26.28
C CYS A 298 8.64 -0.53 25.84
N VAL A 299 9.84 -0.08 26.22
CA VAL A 299 11.12 -0.68 25.81
C VAL A 299 11.21 -2.16 26.17
N GLN A 300 10.65 -2.57 27.30
CA GLN A 300 10.60 -3.98 27.69
C GLN A 300 9.77 -4.83 26.72
N ALA A 301 8.63 -4.30 26.26
CA ALA A 301 7.79 -4.97 25.28
C ALA A 301 8.51 -5.10 23.94
N LEU A 302 9.15 -4.02 23.47
CA LEU A 302 9.94 -4.03 22.24
C LEU A 302 11.10 -5.03 22.33
N ARG A 303 11.75 -5.14 23.49
CA ARG A 303 12.84 -6.11 23.71
C ARG A 303 12.37 -7.54 23.56
N GLN A 304 11.21 -7.90 24.11
CA GLN A 304 10.64 -9.25 23.94
C GLN A 304 10.30 -9.57 22.48
N LEU A 305 9.89 -8.56 21.71
CA LEU A 305 9.49 -8.69 20.32
C LEU A 305 10.66 -8.60 19.32
N SER A 306 11.80 -8.04 19.73
CA SER A 306 12.94 -7.77 18.85
C SER A 306 13.46 -9.00 18.11
N GLY A 307 13.38 -10.19 18.72
CA GLY A 307 13.84 -11.46 18.14
C GLY A 307 12.87 -12.12 17.16
N CYS A 308 11.66 -11.57 16.95
CA CYS A 308 10.64 -12.19 16.11
C CYS A 308 10.05 -11.24 15.06
N LEU A 309 10.06 -9.93 15.32
CA LEU A 309 9.51 -8.91 14.42
C LEU A 309 10.32 -8.78 13.14
N GLN A 310 9.60 -8.71 12.03
CA GLN A 310 10.09 -8.44 10.68
C GLN A 310 9.70 -7.04 10.21
N SER A 311 8.57 -6.50 10.70
CA SER A 311 8.08 -5.16 10.37
C SER A 311 7.66 -4.43 11.64
N LEU A 312 8.14 -3.19 11.81
CA LEU A 312 7.76 -2.31 12.89
C LEU A 312 7.50 -0.89 12.38
N THR A 313 6.31 -0.38 12.66
CA THR A 313 5.95 1.03 12.46
C THR A 313 5.76 1.69 13.81
N MET A 314 6.50 2.77 14.07
CA MET A 314 6.33 3.64 15.25
C MET A 314 6.30 5.11 14.84
N ALA A 315 5.70 5.39 13.69
CA ALA A 315 5.52 6.75 13.18
C ALA A 315 4.64 7.58 14.11
N TYR A 316 4.98 8.85 14.32
CA TYR A 316 4.29 9.78 15.22
C TYR A 316 4.25 9.37 16.71
N CYS A 317 5.08 8.40 17.13
CA CYS A 317 5.28 8.06 18.55
C CYS A 317 6.23 9.06 19.22
N ARG A 318 5.67 10.19 19.68
CA ARG A 318 6.47 11.35 20.10
C ARG A 318 7.10 11.27 21.48
N ALA A 319 6.77 10.32 22.35
CA ALA A 319 7.35 10.26 23.70
C ALA A 319 8.57 9.32 23.81
N LEU A 320 8.91 8.59 22.75
CA LEU A 320 10.00 7.62 22.76
C LEU A 320 11.34 8.28 22.38
N THR A 321 12.38 8.02 23.18
CA THR A 321 13.73 8.54 22.95
C THR A 321 14.56 7.59 22.08
N GLY A 322 15.59 8.13 21.42
CA GLY A 322 16.56 7.34 20.66
C GLY A 322 17.20 6.21 21.49
N ARG A 323 17.59 6.50 22.73
CA ARG A 323 18.13 5.51 23.67
C ARG A 323 17.15 4.37 23.95
N GLY A 324 15.87 4.69 24.17
CA GLY A 324 14.83 3.69 24.40
C GLY A 324 14.68 2.72 23.21
N LEU A 325 14.66 3.26 21.98
CA LEU A 325 14.64 2.43 20.78
C LEU A 325 15.87 1.54 20.65
N VAL A 326 17.07 2.06 20.93
CA VAL A 326 18.29 1.27 20.91
C VAL A 326 18.23 0.13 21.92
N GLU A 327 17.80 0.41 23.15
CA GLU A 327 17.69 -0.58 24.23
C GLU A 327 16.58 -1.62 23.99
N GLY A 328 15.52 -1.24 23.25
CA GLY A 328 14.37 -2.09 22.96
C GLY A 328 14.56 -2.96 21.71
N LEU A 329 15.05 -2.39 20.61
CA LEU A 329 15.10 -3.08 19.32
C LEU A 329 16.48 -3.65 18.99
N THR A 330 17.53 -3.00 19.48
CA THR A 330 18.92 -3.24 19.05
C THR A 330 19.90 -3.28 20.22
N SER A 331 19.47 -3.79 21.39
CA SER A 331 20.40 -4.04 22.50
C SER A 331 21.51 -5.03 22.08
N GLN A 332 21.15 -5.93 21.16
CA GLN A 332 22.03 -6.81 20.38
C GLN A 332 21.73 -6.61 18.88
N PRO A 333 22.61 -7.08 17.97
CA PRO A 333 22.31 -7.08 16.54
C PRO A 333 20.98 -7.79 16.22
N ASN A 334 20.10 -7.10 15.51
CA ASN A 334 18.78 -7.59 15.14
C ASN A 334 18.75 -7.97 13.65
N TYR A 335 18.77 -9.27 13.39
CA TYR A 335 18.78 -9.83 12.04
C TYR A 335 17.39 -10.12 11.48
N MET A 336 16.34 -9.97 12.29
CA MET A 336 14.97 -10.34 11.93
C MET A 336 14.23 -9.19 11.27
N LEU A 337 14.47 -7.96 11.74
CA LEU A 337 13.78 -6.78 11.25
C LEU A 337 14.19 -6.44 9.81
N GLN A 338 13.19 -6.31 8.95
CA GLN A 338 13.33 -6.02 7.53
C GLN A 338 12.65 -4.70 7.15
N GLU A 339 11.65 -4.26 7.91
CA GLU A 339 10.93 -3.02 7.67
C GLU A 339 10.85 -2.19 8.95
N LEU A 340 11.29 -0.93 8.86
CA LEU A 340 11.28 0.02 9.96
C LEU A 340 10.77 1.38 9.48
N TYR A 341 9.72 1.88 10.12
CA TYR A 341 9.11 3.17 9.83
C TYR A 341 9.08 4.03 11.10
N LEU A 342 9.86 5.12 11.09
CA LEU A 342 10.03 6.06 12.22
C LEU A 342 9.71 7.49 11.78
N GLU A 343 8.56 7.69 11.14
CA GLU A 343 8.18 9.00 10.62
C GLU A 343 7.82 9.96 11.77
N ASP A 344 8.26 11.21 11.70
CA ASP A 344 7.93 12.27 12.68
C ASP A 344 8.31 11.92 14.15
N VAL A 345 9.39 11.16 14.36
CA VAL A 345 9.86 10.86 15.73
C VAL A 345 10.84 11.94 16.19
N CYS A 346 10.34 12.86 17.02
CA CYS A 346 11.05 14.10 17.37
C CYS A 346 12.26 13.94 18.34
N PHE A 347 12.30 12.88 19.16
CA PHE A 347 13.27 12.75 20.26
C PHE A 347 14.33 11.66 20.04
N ILE A 348 14.62 11.35 18.78
CA ILE A 348 15.77 10.53 18.42
C ILE A 348 16.92 11.46 18.05
N ASP A 349 18.08 11.27 18.68
CA ASP A 349 19.34 11.90 18.27
C ASP A 349 20.08 11.08 17.20
N GLU A 350 21.00 11.74 16.49
CA GLU A 350 21.79 11.14 15.40
C GLU A 350 22.62 9.94 15.88
N ALA A 351 23.21 10.01 17.07
CA ALA A 351 24.08 8.95 17.60
C ALA A 351 23.31 7.65 17.87
N SER A 352 22.12 7.77 18.48
CA SER A 352 21.20 6.66 18.73
C SER A 352 20.69 6.08 17.43
N MET A 353 20.31 6.94 16.47
CA MET A 353 19.87 6.49 15.13
C MET A 353 20.97 5.70 14.42
N CYS A 354 22.21 6.21 14.39
CA CYS A 354 23.34 5.51 13.79
C CYS A 354 23.61 4.17 14.49
N THR A 355 23.63 4.15 15.83
CA THR A 355 23.86 2.91 16.60
C THR A 355 22.79 1.85 16.30
N MET A 356 21.53 2.27 16.21
CA MET A 356 20.42 1.39 15.87
C MET A 356 20.58 0.83 14.45
N LEU A 357 20.85 1.70 13.46
CA LEU A 357 21.01 1.29 12.07
C LEU A 357 22.22 0.35 11.86
N GLN A 358 23.35 0.58 12.55
CA GLN A 358 24.49 -0.35 12.53
C GLN A 358 24.11 -1.77 12.95
N ARG A 359 23.12 -1.90 13.84
CA ARG A 359 22.65 -3.17 14.40
C ARG A 359 21.44 -3.76 13.67
N LEU A 360 21.03 -3.17 12.55
CA LEU A 360 19.92 -3.61 11.70
C LEU A 360 20.39 -3.94 10.26
N PRO A 361 21.19 -5.01 10.07
CA PRO A 361 21.84 -5.28 8.78
C PRO A 361 20.87 -5.73 7.67
N ASN A 362 19.69 -6.27 8.01
CA ASN A 362 18.78 -6.92 7.06
C ASN A 362 17.60 -6.05 6.61
N LEU A 363 17.65 -4.74 6.83
CA LEU A 363 16.59 -3.84 6.39
C LEU A 363 16.42 -3.84 4.87
N ARG A 364 15.18 -4.01 4.45
CA ARG A 364 14.70 -3.91 3.06
C ARG A 364 13.91 -2.62 2.84
N LYS A 365 13.22 -2.12 3.85
CA LYS A 365 12.47 -0.87 3.81
C LYS A 365 12.77 -0.03 5.05
N LEU A 366 13.12 1.23 4.82
CA LEU A 366 13.41 2.19 5.88
C LEU A 366 12.72 3.51 5.55
N SER A 367 11.92 4.01 6.49
CA SER A 367 11.34 5.35 6.46
C SER A 367 11.78 6.12 7.69
N LEU A 368 12.48 7.25 7.46
CA LEU A 368 12.87 8.22 8.49
C LEU A 368 12.27 9.60 8.16
N ASP A 369 11.11 9.62 7.52
CA ASP A 369 10.46 10.86 7.07
C ASP A 369 10.29 11.82 8.26
N ASN A 370 10.63 13.08 8.04
CA ASN A 370 10.54 14.17 9.00
C ASN A 370 11.34 13.96 10.31
N CYS A 371 12.28 13.01 10.39
CA CYS A 371 13.24 12.86 11.49
C CYS A 371 14.36 13.92 11.41
N ARG A 372 13.98 15.21 11.51
CA ARG A 372 14.86 16.36 11.19
C ARG A 372 16.13 16.47 12.04
N GLN A 373 16.09 15.96 13.28
CA GLN A 373 17.24 16.05 14.18
C GLN A 373 18.21 14.89 14.02
N ALA A 374 17.69 13.67 13.86
CA ALA A 374 18.48 12.43 13.73
C ALA A 374 18.99 12.16 12.30
N THR A 375 18.33 12.67 11.26
CA THR A 375 18.67 12.31 9.88
C THR A 375 19.55 13.37 9.24
N THR A 376 20.85 13.06 9.16
CA THR A 376 21.93 13.92 8.64
C THR A 376 22.74 13.17 7.58
N ASP A 377 23.80 13.80 7.07
CA ASP A 377 24.79 13.15 6.21
C ASP A 377 25.48 11.94 6.89
N GLN A 378 25.75 12.01 8.21
CA GLN A 378 26.35 10.88 8.95
C GLN A 378 25.40 9.70 9.08
N THR A 379 24.10 9.97 9.28
CA THR A 379 23.07 8.94 9.28
C THR A 379 22.98 8.28 7.92
N LEU A 380 23.04 9.05 6.82
CA LEU A 380 23.11 8.48 5.47
C LEU A 380 24.35 7.62 5.22
N ALA A 381 25.52 8.08 5.66
CA ALA A 381 26.75 7.30 5.55
C ALA A 381 26.60 5.94 6.26
N THR A 382 26.03 5.94 7.47
CA THR A 382 25.72 4.71 8.22
C THR A 382 24.75 3.81 7.45
N ILE A 383 23.72 4.39 6.82
CA ILE A 383 22.75 3.63 6.00
C ILE A 383 23.46 2.95 4.83
N PHE A 384 24.30 3.69 4.10
CA PHE A 384 24.98 3.19 2.91
C PHE A 384 26.14 2.23 3.24
N GLU A 385 26.66 2.28 4.45
CA GLU A 385 27.63 1.34 4.96
C GLU A 385 26.99 -0.02 5.28
N HIS A 386 25.90 -0.03 6.07
CA HIS A 386 25.38 -1.26 6.69
C HIS A 386 24.13 -1.85 6.00
N GLN A 387 23.23 -1.06 5.42
CA GLN A 387 21.95 -1.53 4.86
C GLN A 387 22.04 -1.91 3.37
N THR A 388 22.99 -2.76 2.99
CA THR A 388 23.23 -3.10 1.56
C THR A 388 22.06 -3.84 0.87
N LEU A 389 21.13 -4.41 1.64
CA LEU A 389 19.94 -5.11 1.14
C LEU A 389 18.72 -4.20 0.90
N LEU A 390 18.86 -2.90 1.17
CA LEU A 390 17.77 -1.94 1.13
C LEU A 390 17.15 -1.83 -0.27
N ARG A 391 15.82 -1.85 -0.32
CA ARG A 391 15.00 -1.75 -1.55
C ARG A 391 14.18 -0.47 -1.58
N VAL A 392 13.78 0.03 -0.42
CA VAL A 392 13.00 1.26 -0.26
C VAL A 392 13.65 2.13 0.80
N LEU A 393 13.98 3.36 0.42
CA LEU A 393 14.45 4.40 1.34
C LEU A 393 13.54 5.63 1.22
N ARG A 394 12.95 6.04 2.34
CA ARG A 394 12.20 7.30 2.46
C ARG A 394 12.84 8.15 3.56
N ILE A 395 13.19 9.38 3.22
CA ILE A 395 13.83 10.36 4.11
C ILE A 395 13.31 11.76 3.79
N ASP A 396 12.00 11.85 3.57
CA ASP A 396 11.32 13.08 3.21
C ASP A 396 11.45 14.11 4.35
N TYR A 397 11.56 15.40 4.00
CA TYR A 397 11.64 16.54 4.91
C TYR A 397 12.84 16.50 5.88
N CYS A 398 13.86 15.69 5.60
CA CYS A 398 15.11 15.66 6.35
C CYS A 398 16.05 16.78 5.88
N VAL A 399 15.85 17.98 6.43
CA VAL A 399 16.49 19.23 5.97
C VAL A 399 18.00 19.32 6.25
N LYS A 400 18.55 18.52 7.16
CA LYS A 400 20.00 18.51 7.47
C LYS A 400 20.84 17.73 6.47
N ILE A 401 20.20 17.01 5.55
CA ILE A 401 20.88 16.24 4.52
C ILE A 401 21.36 17.16 3.39
N THR A 402 22.60 16.98 2.96
CA THR A 402 23.23 17.69 1.84
C THR A 402 23.69 16.72 0.76
N ASP A 403 24.23 17.25 -0.34
CA ASP A 403 24.82 16.44 -1.41
C ASP A 403 25.90 15.47 -0.89
N ASN A 404 26.65 15.86 0.15
CA ASN A 404 27.73 15.04 0.70
C ASN A 404 27.22 13.77 1.36
N GLY A 405 26.04 13.78 1.99
CA GLY A 405 25.45 12.58 2.56
C GLY A 405 25.23 11.47 1.54
N PHE A 406 24.86 11.82 0.31
CA PHE A 406 24.63 10.87 -0.80
C PHE A 406 25.91 10.50 -1.57
N ILE A 407 26.81 11.46 -1.75
CA ILE A 407 28.08 11.27 -2.48
C ILE A 407 29.11 10.56 -1.60
N GLY A 408 28.98 10.66 -0.28
CA GLY A 408 29.98 10.25 0.70
C GLY A 408 30.97 11.38 1.00
N PHE A 409 31.52 11.35 2.21
CA PHE A 409 32.47 12.32 2.74
C PHE A 409 33.51 11.61 3.63
N GLY A 410 34.57 12.33 4.01
CA GLY A 410 35.64 11.80 4.86
C GLY A 410 36.62 10.89 4.10
N LYS A 411 37.50 10.22 4.86
CA LYS A 411 38.57 9.35 4.31
C LYS A 411 38.04 8.06 3.68
N GLN A 412 36.91 7.55 4.18
CA GLN A 412 36.20 6.39 3.62
C GLN A 412 34.75 6.80 3.32
N PRO A 413 34.46 7.23 2.08
CA PRO A 413 33.12 7.66 1.72
C PRO A 413 32.19 6.45 1.54
N PHE A 414 30.98 6.57 2.07
CA PHE A 414 29.90 5.60 1.86
C PHE A 414 28.83 6.22 0.96
N PRO A 415 28.95 6.12 -0.38
CA PRO A 415 27.97 6.67 -1.30
C PRO A 415 26.72 5.78 -1.43
N ILE A 416 25.60 6.38 -1.83
CA ILE A 416 24.34 5.66 -2.09
C ILE A 416 24.46 4.56 -3.16
N THR A 417 25.43 4.65 -4.06
CA THR A 417 25.69 3.64 -5.11
C THR A 417 26.05 2.27 -4.55
N ARG A 418 26.39 2.17 -3.26
CA ARG A 418 26.51 0.90 -2.53
C ARG A 418 25.18 0.15 -2.42
N LEU A 419 24.05 0.86 -2.42
CA LEU A 419 22.70 0.30 -2.41
C LEU A 419 22.28 -0.17 -3.81
N ARG A 420 23.02 -1.12 -4.40
CA ARG A 420 22.78 -1.62 -5.77
C ARG A 420 21.38 -2.19 -5.98
N GLY A 421 20.72 -2.60 -4.90
CA GLY A 421 19.38 -3.16 -4.91
C GLY A 421 18.25 -2.13 -4.77
N LEU A 422 18.54 -0.84 -4.59
CA LEU A 422 17.55 0.18 -4.28
C LEU A 422 16.56 0.36 -5.44
N ARG A 423 15.26 0.22 -5.15
CA ARG A 423 14.17 0.31 -6.14
C ARG A 423 13.34 1.57 -5.97
N LYS A 424 13.22 2.09 -4.75
CA LYS A 424 12.44 3.29 -4.46
C LYS A 424 13.23 4.24 -3.57
N LEU A 425 13.33 5.49 -3.98
CA LEU A 425 13.96 6.56 -3.22
C LEU A 425 13.01 7.76 -3.15
N SER A 426 12.70 8.21 -1.92
CA SER A 426 11.95 9.44 -1.67
C SER A 426 12.78 10.38 -0.81
N ILE A 427 13.03 11.58 -1.33
CA ILE A 427 13.79 12.65 -0.66
C ILE A 427 13.02 13.98 -0.73
N ARG A 428 11.69 13.92 -0.71
CA ARG A 428 10.79 15.07 -0.86
C ARG A 428 11.13 16.13 0.19
N GLY A 429 11.23 17.40 -0.18
CA GLY A 429 11.47 18.48 0.77
C GLY A 429 12.87 18.51 1.40
N CYS A 430 13.83 17.70 0.92
CA CYS A 430 15.24 17.85 1.25
C CYS A 430 15.83 19.06 0.51
N ARG A 431 15.67 20.26 1.09
CA ARG A 431 15.97 21.56 0.45
C ARG A 431 17.45 21.86 0.21
N ASN A 432 18.37 21.10 0.81
CA ASN A 432 19.81 21.31 0.70
C ASN A 432 20.48 20.43 -0.37
N ILE A 433 19.69 19.73 -1.18
CA ILE A 433 20.13 18.89 -2.29
C ILE A 433 20.17 19.70 -3.58
N THR A 434 21.23 19.52 -4.37
CA THR A 434 21.45 20.19 -5.66
C THR A 434 21.68 19.20 -6.80
N ASP A 435 21.78 19.72 -8.02
CA ASP A 435 22.21 18.98 -9.22
C ASP A 435 23.49 18.16 -9.03
N ARG A 436 24.39 18.57 -8.14
CA ARG A 436 25.63 17.84 -7.87
C ARG A 436 25.34 16.44 -7.31
N MET A 437 24.35 16.31 -6.42
CA MET A 437 23.92 15.01 -5.90
C MET A 437 23.34 14.15 -7.02
N LEU A 438 22.42 14.69 -7.82
CA LEU A 438 21.80 13.96 -8.92
C LEU A 438 22.84 13.42 -9.92
N LYS A 439 23.85 14.23 -10.25
CA LYS A 439 24.92 13.85 -11.19
C LYS A 439 25.88 12.80 -10.63
N LYS A 440 26.28 12.94 -9.36
CA LYS A 440 27.35 12.12 -8.77
C LYS A 440 26.84 10.89 -8.04
N ALA A 441 25.68 10.97 -7.38
CA ALA A 441 25.19 9.94 -6.48
C ALA A 441 24.10 9.06 -7.11
N LEU A 442 23.18 9.61 -7.90
CA LEU A 442 22.09 8.85 -8.52
C LEU A 442 22.54 8.12 -9.80
N GLN A 443 23.45 7.16 -9.62
CA GLN A 443 23.85 6.17 -10.62
C GLN A 443 23.26 4.81 -10.24
N LEU A 444 21.93 4.73 -10.28
CA LEU A 444 21.15 3.59 -9.77
C LEU A 444 20.33 2.96 -10.91
N PRO A 445 20.89 1.99 -11.65
CA PRO A 445 20.25 1.47 -12.86
C PRO A 445 18.98 0.65 -12.59
N GLU A 446 18.79 0.17 -11.36
CA GLU A 446 17.63 -0.63 -10.91
C GLU A 446 16.54 0.23 -10.23
N LEU A 447 16.73 1.56 -10.16
CA LEU A 447 15.78 2.46 -9.51
C LEU A 447 14.48 2.54 -10.33
N LEU A 448 13.36 2.21 -9.70
CA LEU A 448 12.04 2.15 -10.34
C LEU A 448 11.18 3.37 -10.00
N SER A 449 11.39 4.00 -8.84
CA SER A 449 10.60 5.12 -8.36
C SER A 449 11.50 6.14 -7.66
N LEU A 450 11.36 7.39 -8.07
CA LEU A 450 12.11 8.53 -7.52
C LEU A 450 11.16 9.71 -7.25
N THR A 451 11.15 10.19 -6.02
CA THR A 451 10.38 11.37 -5.60
C THR A 451 11.33 12.48 -5.16
N LEU A 452 11.29 13.62 -5.85
CA LEU A 452 12.12 14.81 -5.64
C LEU A 452 11.28 16.06 -5.32
N ASP A 453 10.01 15.88 -4.95
CA ASP A 453 9.09 17.01 -4.75
C ASP A 453 9.65 18.04 -3.76
N TYR A 454 9.39 19.33 -3.98
CA TYR A 454 9.85 20.45 -3.12
C TYR A 454 11.38 20.56 -2.96
N CYS A 455 12.17 19.94 -3.83
CA CYS A 455 13.61 20.14 -3.93
C CYS A 455 13.91 21.33 -4.87
N ASN A 456 13.80 22.55 -4.34
CA ASN A 456 13.80 23.79 -5.13
C ASN A 456 15.18 24.26 -5.64
N ARG A 457 16.25 23.49 -5.41
CA ARG A 457 17.62 23.77 -5.91
C ARG A 457 18.03 22.84 -7.06
N LEU A 458 17.07 22.09 -7.60
CA LEU A 458 17.27 21.21 -8.74
C LEU A 458 16.94 21.95 -10.02
N GLU A 459 17.85 21.89 -10.98
CA GLU A 459 17.69 22.48 -12.32
C GLU A 459 17.66 21.37 -13.38
N THR A 460 17.39 21.77 -14.61
CA THR A 460 17.36 20.91 -15.80
C THR A 460 18.58 20.01 -15.93
N LYS A 461 19.79 20.49 -15.57
CA LYS A 461 21.03 19.72 -15.69
C LYS A 461 21.09 18.53 -14.72
N GLY A 462 20.48 18.64 -13.55
CA GLY A 462 20.36 17.55 -12.60
C GLY A 462 19.40 16.47 -13.11
N ILE A 463 18.23 16.90 -13.60
CA ILE A 463 17.22 16.00 -14.17
C ILE A 463 17.75 15.28 -15.43
N ALA A 464 18.52 15.98 -16.26
CA ALA A 464 19.21 15.39 -17.41
C ALA A 464 20.05 14.17 -16.98
N ALA A 465 20.82 14.31 -15.90
CA ALA A 465 21.67 13.23 -15.40
C ALA A 465 20.85 12.05 -14.88
N VAL A 466 19.77 12.30 -14.13
CA VAL A 466 18.85 11.24 -13.67
C VAL A 466 18.22 10.49 -14.85
N SER A 467 17.81 11.21 -15.89
CA SER A 467 17.15 10.63 -17.06
C SER A 467 18.04 9.63 -17.81
N VAL A 468 19.37 9.78 -17.70
CA VAL A 468 20.36 8.89 -18.32
C VAL A 468 20.82 7.81 -17.34
N ASN A 469 21.09 8.17 -16.08
CA ASN A 469 21.71 7.29 -15.10
C ASN A 469 20.72 6.30 -14.44
N CYS A 470 19.41 6.57 -14.52
CA CYS A 470 18.35 5.75 -13.92
C CYS A 470 17.34 5.25 -14.98
N PRO A 471 17.76 4.47 -15.98
CA PRO A 471 16.92 4.10 -17.13
C PRO A 471 15.75 3.16 -16.78
N ALA A 472 15.76 2.51 -15.62
CA ALA A 472 14.68 1.63 -15.17
C ALA A 472 13.48 2.36 -14.54
N LEU A 473 13.55 3.69 -14.39
CA LEU A 473 12.49 4.48 -13.74
C LEU A 473 11.14 4.26 -14.42
N GLN A 474 10.15 3.94 -13.59
CA GLN A 474 8.74 3.78 -13.95
C GLN A 474 7.88 4.90 -13.35
N MET A 475 8.33 5.51 -12.25
CA MET A 475 7.67 6.63 -11.60
C MET A 475 8.70 7.70 -11.30
N ILE A 476 8.41 8.94 -11.68
CA ILE A 476 9.15 10.11 -11.21
C ILE A 476 8.18 11.21 -10.79
N SER A 477 8.44 11.80 -9.62
CA SER A 477 7.69 12.94 -9.11
C SER A 477 8.64 14.10 -8.87
N LEU A 478 8.32 15.24 -9.50
CA LEU A 478 9.08 16.48 -9.54
C LEU A 478 8.20 17.66 -9.07
N ALA A 479 7.17 17.38 -8.28
CA ALA A 479 6.16 18.38 -7.94
C ALA A 479 6.75 19.52 -7.10
N SER A 480 6.32 20.75 -7.36
CA SER A 480 6.82 21.95 -6.67
C SER A 480 8.34 22.17 -6.82
N CYS A 481 8.97 21.67 -7.88
CA CYS A 481 10.36 22.00 -8.22
C CYS A 481 10.39 23.25 -9.12
N SER A 482 10.50 24.43 -8.51
CA SER A 482 10.30 25.74 -9.16
C SER A 482 11.30 26.12 -10.26
N LEU A 483 12.44 25.44 -10.37
CA LEU A 483 13.50 25.73 -11.35
C LEU A 483 13.49 24.77 -12.55
N LEU A 484 12.48 23.89 -12.64
CA LEU A 484 12.35 22.96 -13.76
C LEU A 484 11.49 23.55 -14.87
N ASP A 485 12.05 23.52 -16.08
CA ASP A 485 11.48 24.04 -17.32
C ASP A 485 10.98 22.93 -18.27
N ASP A 486 10.42 23.33 -19.41
CA ASP A 486 9.93 22.40 -20.44
C ASP A 486 11.01 21.43 -20.93
N GLU A 487 12.28 21.85 -20.96
CA GLU A 487 13.42 21.02 -21.35
C GLU A 487 13.66 19.87 -20.36
N SER A 488 13.43 20.10 -19.06
CA SER A 488 13.49 19.06 -18.03
C SER A 488 12.47 17.95 -18.32
N VAL A 489 11.25 18.33 -18.69
CA VAL A 489 10.17 17.40 -19.05
C VAL A 489 10.51 16.65 -20.35
N ARG A 490 11.06 17.35 -21.36
CA ARG A 490 11.52 16.71 -22.60
C ARG A 490 12.56 15.63 -22.35
N LEU A 491 13.55 15.88 -21.50
CA LEU A 491 14.60 14.91 -21.17
C LEU A 491 14.04 13.68 -20.45
N VAL A 492 13.10 13.90 -19.52
CA VAL A 492 12.37 12.81 -18.85
C VAL A 492 11.58 11.97 -19.85
N ALA A 493 10.80 12.61 -20.72
CA ALA A 493 9.97 11.95 -21.73
C ALA A 493 10.80 11.19 -22.79
N SER A 494 11.90 11.79 -23.27
CA SER A 494 12.79 11.18 -24.26
C SER A 494 13.58 10.01 -23.70
N ASN A 495 14.17 10.12 -22.51
CA ASN A 495 15.14 9.12 -22.05
C ASN A 495 14.51 7.99 -21.22
N LEU A 496 13.48 8.28 -20.41
CA LEU A 496 12.87 7.29 -19.52
C LEU A 496 11.81 6.46 -20.23
N LYS A 497 12.25 5.53 -21.09
CA LYS A 497 11.35 4.71 -21.91
C LYS A 497 10.44 3.76 -21.12
N ARG A 498 10.73 3.51 -19.84
CA ARG A 498 9.92 2.67 -18.94
C ARG A 498 8.95 3.48 -18.07
N LEU A 499 8.95 4.81 -18.22
CA LEU A 499 8.13 5.71 -17.43
C LEU A 499 6.63 5.44 -17.64
N ARG A 500 5.92 5.26 -16.53
CA ARG A 500 4.47 5.01 -16.47
C ARG A 500 3.74 6.08 -15.67
N SER A 501 4.40 6.70 -14.69
CA SER A 501 3.82 7.74 -13.86
C SER A 501 4.76 8.95 -13.78
N LEU A 502 4.22 10.13 -14.10
CA LEU A 502 4.92 11.40 -14.03
C LEU A 502 4.09 12.40 -13.22
N ASN A 503 4.70 13.04 -12.24
CA ASN A 503 4.11 14.18 -11.54
C ASN A 503 5.00 15.41 -11.69
N ILE A 504 4.43 16.47 -12.27
CA ILE A 504 5.07 17.77 -12.56
C ILE A 504 4.22 18.93 -12.00
N SER A 505 3.36 18.65 -11.02
CA SER A 505 2.44 19.64 -10.45
C SER A 505 3.18 20.81 -9.82
N ASN A 506 2.59 22.00 -9.87
CA ASN A 506 3.12 23.21 -9.24
C ASN A 506 4.56 23.56 -9.67
N CYS A 507 4.93 23.28 -10.92
CA CYS A 507 6.20 23.70 -11.52
C CYS A 507 5.96 24.96 -12.36
N SER A 508 6.37 26.11 -11.83
CA SER A 508 6.01 27.45 -12.34
C SER A 508 6.63 27.83 -13.69
N LEU A 509 7.64 27.10 -14.17
CA LEU A 509 8.30 27.36 -15.46
C LEU A 509 7.83 26.44 -16.59
N LEU A 510 6.84 25.57 -16.31
CA LEU A 510 6.29 24.68 -17.32
C LEU A 510 5.20 25.39 -18.13
N THR A 511 5.22 25.13 -19.43
CA THR A 511 4.23 25.67 -20.38
C THR A 511 3.56 24.54 -21.15
N LEU A 512 2.69 24.88 -22.10
CA LEU A 512 2.10 23.92 -23.03
C LEU A 512 3.16 23.10 -23.80
N ARG A 513 4.39 23.59 -23.95
CA ARG A 513 5.49 22.85 -24.62
C ARG A 513 5.89 21.59 -23.88
N ALA A 514 5.90 21.59 -22.55
CA ALA A 514 6.12 20.36 -21.76
C ALA A 514 5.14 19.25 -22.15
N PHE A 515 3.86 19.59 -22.33
CA PHE A 515 2.82 18.64 -22.74
C PHE A 515 2.99 18.16 -24.18
N GLN A 516 3.49 19.01 -25.09
CA GLN A 516 3.87 18.61 -26.45
C GLN A 516 5.02 17.60 -26.45
N HIS A 517 6.01 17.78 -25.57
CA HIS A 517 7.09 16.81 -25.41
C HIS A 517 6.58 15.48 -24.85
N ILE A 518 5.73 15.53 -23.83
CA ILE A 518 5.08 14.32 -23.27
C ILE A 518 4.31 13.58 -24.36
N ALA A 519 3.41 14.28 -25.07
CA ALA A 519 2.60 13.74 -26.15
C ALA A 519 3.44 13.03 -27.22
N LYS A 520 4.58 13.61 -27.60
CA LYS A 520 5.43 13.10 -28.67
C LYS A 520 6.32 11.91 -28.23
N GLU A 521 6.84 11.95 -27.01
CA GLU A 521 7.98 11.10 -26.61
C GLU A 521 7.64 10.05 -25.54
N ALA A 522 6.68 10.34 -24.65
CA ALA A 522 6.35 9.51 -23.48
C ALA A 522 5.29 8.43 -23.76
N ARG A 523 5.53 7.58 -24.77
CA ARG A 523 4.53 6.60 -25.28
C ARG A 523 4.04 5.54 -24.28
N ASN A 524 4.78 5.30 -23.20
CA ASN A 524 4.44 4.30 -22.18
C ASN A 524 3.79 4.91 -20.92
N LEU A 525 3.60 6.23 -20.91
CA LEU A 525 3.02 6.95 -19.79
C LEU A 525 1.54 6.58 -19.61
N ARG A 526 1.13 6.34 -18.37
CA ARG A 526 -0.24 5.94 -18.00
C ARG A 526 -0.89 6.91 -17.04
N ASP A 527 -0.11 7.46 -16.12
CA ASP A 527 -0.58 8.36 -15.08
C ASP A 527 0.22 9.68 -15.17
N LEU A 528 -0.48 10.79 -15.41
CA LEU A 528 0.09 12.13 -15.43
C LEU A 528 -0.64 13.02 -14.42
N VAL A 529 0.13 13.61 -13.51
CA VAL A 529 -0.36 14.61 -12.54
C VAL A 529 0.38 15.92 -12.80
N ALA A 530 -0.35 16.95 -13.21
CA ALA A 530 0.19 18.24 -13.60
C ALA A 530 -0.72 19.38 -13.13
N CYS A 531 -1.13 19.31 -11.86
CA CYS A 531 -2.02 20.29 -11.26
C CYS A 531 -1.30 21.61 -10.96
N SER A 532 -2.04 22.71 -10.94
CA SER A 532 -1.54 24.02 -10.46
C SER A 532 -0.31 24.52 -11.24
N ILE A 533 -0.32 24.39 -12.57
CA ILE A 533 0.69 25.01 -13.43
C ILE A 533 0.18 26.37 -13.88
N ASP A 534 0.81 27.43 -13.39
CA ASP A 534 0.37 28.81 -13.65
C ASP A 534 0.42 29.15 -15.14
N GLY A 535 -0.67 29.74 -15.65
CA GLY A 535 -0.76 30.18 -17.05
C GLY A 535 -0.94 29.05 -18.07
N LEU A 536 -1.19 27.81 -17.63
CA LEU A 536 -1.48 26.69 -18.52
C LEU A 536 -2.92 26.76 -19.07
N ASP A 537 -3.05 26.68 -20.39
CA ASP A 537 -4.34 26.37 -21.02
C ASP A 537 -4.64 24.87 -20.82
N HIS A 538 -5.38 24.57 -19.75
CA HIS A 538 -5.75 23.21 -19.37
C HIS A 538 -6.55 22.50 -20.47
N GLU A 539 -7.41 23.23 -21.21
CA GLU A 539 -8.23 22.64 -22.27
C GLU A 539 -7.37 22.25 -23.48
N ALA A 540 -6.44 23.12 -23.88
CA ALA A 540 -5.48 22.82 -24.94
C ALA A 540 -4.56 21.63 -24.57
N ALA A 541 -4.06 21.60 -23.33
CA ALA A 541 -3.24 20.49 -22.84
C ALA A 541 -4.03 19.17 -22.83
N GLN A 542 -5.28 19.18 -22.36
CA GLN A 542 -6.13 18.00 -22.34
C GLN A 542 -6.43 17.48 -23.75
N LYS A 543 -6.79 18.37 -24.69
CA LYS A 543 -7.04 18.01 -26.10
C LYS A 543 -5.80 17.40 -26.77
N LEU A 544 -4.63 17.98 -26.51
CA LEU A 544 -3.36 17.48 -27.04
C LEU A 544 -3.04 16.08 -26.53
N LEU A 545 -3.14 15.86 -25.22
CA LEU A 545 -2.86 14.56 -24.60
C LEU A 545 -3.87 13.50 -25.04
N ALA A 546 -5.16 13.83 -25.10
CA ALA A 546 -6.21 12.91 -25.54
C ALA A 546 -6.01 12.45 -26.99
N LYS A 547 -5.49 13.34 -27.86
CA LYS A 547 -5.24 13.04 -29.26
C LYS A 547 -4.01 12.16 -29.46
N GLU A 548 -2.89 12.48 -28.80
CA GLU A 548 -1.58 11.87 -29.08
C GLU A 548 -1.25 10.70 -28.13
N LEU A 549 -1.87 10.63 -26.95
CA LEU A 549 -1.65 9.59 -25.93
C LEU A 549 -2.99 9.01 -25.41
N PRO A 550 -3.74 8.28 -26.25
CA PRO A 550 -5.03 7.70 -25.85
C PRO A 550 -4.94 6.64 -24.74
N GLU A 551 -3.75 6.10 -24.48
CA GLU A 551 -3.49 5.08 -23.44
C GLU A 551 -3.30 5.66 -22.02
N LEU A 552 -3.34 6.98 -21.86
CA LEU A 552 -3.30 7.65 -20.56
C LEU A 552 -4.56 7.30 -19.76
N LYS A 553 -4.37 6.62 -18.64
CA LYS A 553 -5.46 6.13 -17.78
C LYS A 553 -5.92 7.17 -16.78
N GLN A 554 -5.00 8.00 -16.29
CA GLN A 554 -5.28 9.02 -15.30
C GLN A 554 -4.54 10.30 -15.69
N VAL A 555 -5.30 11.35 -15.95
CA VAL A 555 -4.77 12.69 -16.21
C VAL A 555 -5.44 13.63 -15.22
N MET A 556 -4.64 14.25 -14.38
CA MET A 556 -5.07 15.32 -13.47
C MET A 556 -4.32 16.58 -13.87
N LEU A 557 -5.04 17.55 -14.44
CA LEU A 557 -4.53 18.85 -14.90
C LEU A 557 -5.01 19.97 -13.97
#